data_AF-A0A914MZX7-F1
#
_entry.id   AF-A0A914MZX7-F1
#
_cell.length_a   1.000
_cell.length_b   1.000
_cell.length_c   1.000
_cell.angle_alpha   90.00
_cell.angle_beta   90.00
_cell.angle_gamma   90.00
#
_symmetry.space_group_name_H-M   'P 1'
#
loop_
_entity.id
_entity.type
_entity.pdbx_description
1 polymer ?
#
loop_
_entity_poly.entity_id
_entity_poly.type
_entity_poly.pdbx_seq_one_letter_code
_entity_poly.pdbx_strand_id
1 'polypeptide(L)'
;MVQAFHSNIIFPNKQIIKENKMTLDGHLIDSETYVGGHVEAIESGVFRADIACRFKLDVEALEQLKEEVRPTLEHSLCNDAKILLSEVLNFESVCEQIEQSLDALIEKPLRTEHPELYHLDVGAMYPNIILTNRLQPPAVVNEEQCMACIHNAPNAKCKRKMDWVWRGECIPASKGEYDRLMMQLEQERFGKPPKPFNALHKEERLKISKKRITEYCKTAYKRLHDTKIEQRNTTICQREHSFYVDTVRAFRDRRYEYKEMHKKAKASVEAIPSSHLADRKSAQSRVILYDSLQMAHKCILNSFYGYVMRKGSRWFSMEMAGIVCHTGANIIREARQLIERIGRPLELDTDGIWCLLPSSFPQNFVFETLNGKKIKISYPAAVLNALVKDRFTNEQYHTIIDDGECIIS
;
A
#
# COMPACT_ATOMS: atom_id res chain seq x y z
N MET A 1 -12.60 -16.35 7.90
CA MET A 1 -13.16 -17.57 8.56
C MET A 1 -14.21 -18.22 7.68
N VAL A 2 -15.32 -17.56 7.32
CA VAL A 2 -16.33 -18.13 6.39
C VAL A 2 -15.72 -18.64 5.09
N GLN A 3 -14.87 -17.84 4.42
CA GLN A 3 -14.21 -18.27 3.18
C GLN A 3 -13.28 -19.47 3.39
N ALA A 4 -12.52 -19.49 4.50
CA ALA A 4 -11.70 -20.64 4.86
C ALA A 4 -12.55 -21.89 5.15
N PHE A 5 -13.73 -21.76 5.76
CA PHE A 5 -14.66 -22.86 6.00
C PHE A 5 -15.15 -23.47 4.68
N HIS A 6 -15.61 -22.64 3.73
CA HIS A 6 -16.08 -23.10 2.43
C HIS A 6 -14.98 -23.77 1.60
N SER A 7 -13.73 -23.33 1.76
CA SER A 7 -12.57 -23.94 1.12
C SER A 7 -11.98 -25.13 1.90
N ASN A 8 -12.63 -25.59 2.98
CA ASN A 8 -12.15 -26.67 3.85
C ASN A 8 -10.73 -26.44 4.42
N ILE A 9 -10.40 -25.18 4.74
CA ILE A 9 -9.10 -24.78 5.28
C ILE A 9 -9.19 -24.73 6.80
N ILE A 10 -8.30 -25.48 7.46
CA ILE A 10 -8.19 -25.52 8.92
C ILE A 10 -7.82 -24.13 9.44
N PHE A 11 -8.54 -23.68 10.46
CA PHE A 11 -8.27 -22.39 11.09
C PHE A 11 -7.04 -22.48 11.99
N PRO A 12 -6.01 -21.64 11.78
CA PRO A 12 -4.92 -21.56 12.73
C PRO A 12 -5.43 -21.07 14.10
N ASN A 13 -4.74 -21.49 15.16
CA ASN A 13 -4.94 -20.93 16.49
C ASN A 13 -4.64 -19.42 16.48
N LYS A 14 -5.17 -18.69 17.47
CA LYS A 14 -4.87 -17.27 17.62
C LYS A 14 -3.37 -17.08 17.88
N GLN A 15 -2.76 -16.10 17.23
CA GLN A 15 -1.35 -15.77 17.41
C GLN A 15 -1.05 -15.46 18.88
N ILE A 16 0.00 -16.12 19.40
CA ILE A 16 0.58 -15.85 20.71
C ILE A 16 1.91 -15.13 20.49
N ILE A 17 2.15 -14.06 21.23
CA ILE A 17 3.40 -13.33 21.16
C ILE A 17 4.50 -14.20 21.79
N LYS A 18 5.53 -14.54 21.02
CA LYS A 18 6.72 -15.21 21.56
C LYS A 18 7.47 -14.22 22.44
N GLU A 19 7.69 -14.58 23.69
CA GLU A 19 8.46 -13.80 24.64
C GLU A 19 9.96 -13.98 24.42
N ASN A 20 10.75 -13.00 24.86
CA ASN A 20 12.21 -13.05 24.90
C ASN A 20 12.88 -13.38 23.55
N LYS A 21 12.35 -12.85 22.44
CA LYS A 21 13.04 -12.92 21.15
C LYS A 21 14.36 -12.17 21.25
N MET A 22 15.40 -12.71 20.62
CA MET A 22 16.70 -12.06 20.51
C MET A 22 17.05 -11.83 19.04
N THR A 23 17.81 -10.78 18.77
CA THR A 23 18.46 -10.56 17.48
C THR A 23 19.60 -11.54 17.28
N LEU A 24 20.09 -11.67 16.05
CA LEU A 24 21.20 -12.57 15.69
C LEU A 24 22.50 -12.21 16.44
N ASP A 25 22.72 -10.93 16.73
CA ASP A 25 23.84 -10.41 17.51
C ASP A 25 23.59 -10.42 19.04
N GLY A 26 22.49 -11.03 19.50
CA GLY A 26 22.28 -11.36 20.91
C GLY A 26 21.67 -10.25 21.76
N HIS A 27 20.91 -9.32 21.18
CA HIS A 27 20.16 -8.32 21.93
C HIS A 27 18.69 -8.73 22.10
N LEU A 28 18.11 -8.48 23.27
CA LEU A 28 16.70 -8.77 23.52
C LEU A 28 15.81 -7.80 22.73
N ILE A 29 14.83 -8.31 22.00
CA ILE A 29 13.84 -7.51 21.27
C ILE A 29 12.68 -7.21 22.24
N ASP A 30 12.51 -5.94 22.61
CA ASP A 30 11.38 -5.50 23.46
C ASP A 30 10.11 -5.33 22.61
N SER A 31 10.26 -4.78 21.40
CA SER A 31 9.19 -4.72 20.41
C SER A 31 9.76 -4.78 18.99
N GLU A 32 8.96 -5.28 18.06
CA GLU A 32 9.30 -5.32 16.64
C GLU A 32 8.09 -4.97 15.79
N THR A 33 8.37 -4.37 14.64
CA THR A 33 7.42 -3.92 13.63
C THR A 33 8.15 -3.84 12.28
N TYR A 34 7.49 -3.32 11.27
CA TYR A 34 8.08 -2.86 10.01
C TYR A 34 8.06 -1.34 9.92
N VAL A 35 8.83 -0.77 8.99
CA VAL A 35 8.73 0.64 8.61
C VAL A 35 7.42 0.86 7.85
N GLY A 36 6.59 1.78 8.35
CA GLY A 36 5.25 2.06 7.84
C GLY A 36 5.21 2.97 6.60
N GLY A 37 4.10 3.70 6.45
CA GLY A 37 3.92 4.67 5.38
C GLY A 37 5.01 5.75 5.36
N HIS A 38 5.34 6.23 4.15
CA HIS A 38 6.26 7.32 3.94
C HIS A 38 5.48 8.63 3.92
N VAL A 39 5.93 9.62 4.68
CA VAL A 39 5.33 10.96 4.74
C VAL A 39 6.45 11.97 4.65
N GLU A 40 6.29 12.98 3.79
CA GLU A 40 7.29 14.02 3.57
C GLU A 40 6.60 15.38 3.34
N ALA A 41 7.04 16.40 4.08
CA ALA A 41 6.68 17.80 3.82
C ALA A 41 7.84 18.45 3.06
N ILE A 42 7.67 18.67 1.76
CA ILE A 42 8.75 19.07 0.85
C ILE A 42 8.84 20.59 0.76
N GLU A 43 7.69 21.24 0.52
CA GLU A 43 7.61 22.69 0.46
C GLU A 43 6.49 23.23 1.36
N SER A 44 6.77 24.37 2.00
CA SER A 44 5.78 25.12 2.78
C SER A 44 5.60 26.51 2.18
N GLY A 45 4.36 27.02 2.21
CA GLY A 45 4.03 28.31 1.64
C GLY A 45 2.55 28.43 1.30
N VAL A 46 2.17 29.59 0.74
CA VAL A 46 0.84 29.83 0.19
C VAL A 46 0.91 29.64 -1.31
N PHE A 47 0.29 28.56 -1.81
CA PHE A 47 0.18 28.27 -3.23
C PHE A 47 -1.26 28.50 -3.68
N ARG A 48 -1.43 29.27 -4.74
CA ARG A 48 -2.74 29.60 -5.32
C ARG A 48 -2.65 29.60 -6.83
N ALA A 49 -3.74 29.20 -7.49
CA ALA A 49 -3.82 29.17 -8.94
C ALA A 49 -3.60 30.56 -9.56
N ASP A 50 -3.95 31.64 -8.87
CA ASP A 50 -3.78 33.01 -9.34
C ASP A 50 -2.42 33.65 -8.98
N ILE A 51 -1.50 32.90 -8.36
CA ILE A 51 -0.14 33.37 -8.03
C ILE A 51 0.87 32.59 -8.87
N ALA A 52 1.58 33.28 -9.75
CA ALA A 52 2.57 32.66 -10.63
C ALA A 52 3.70 32.00 -9.82
N CYS A 53 4.09 30.80 -10.24
CA CYS A 53 5.16 30.00 -9.66
C CYS A 53 6.29 29.80 -10.67
N ARG A 54 7.52 29.70 -10.17
CA ARG A 54 8.68 29.34 -10.99
C ARG A 54 8.74 27.82 -11.12
N PHE A 55 8.93 27.33 -12.34
CA PHE A 55 9.13 25.92 -12.64
C PHE A 55 10.48 25.74 -13.35
N LYS A 56 11.20 24.69 -12.94
CA LYS A 56 12.39 24.19 -13.60
C LYS A 56 12.09 22.76 -14.02
N LEU A 57 11.70 22.60 -15.28
CA LEU A 57 11.35 21.31 -15.84
C LEU A 57 12.61 20.59 -16.34
N ASP A 58 12.62 19.28 -16.17
CA ASP A 58 13.63 18.40 -16.73
C ASP A 58 13.26 18.03 -18.17
N VAL A 59 14.10 18.44 -19.12
CA VAL A 59 13.89 18.23 -20.55
C VAL A 59 13.88 16.73 -20.88
N GLU A 60 14.75 15.93 -20.29
CA GLU A 60 14.82 14.48 -20.55
C GLU A 60 13.53 13.78 -20.12
N ALA A 61 12.94 14.21 -19.00
CA ALA A 61 11.67 13.69 -18.53
C ALA A 61 10.53 14.02 -19.50
N LEU A 62 10.51 15.26 -20.02
CA LEU A 62 9.48 15.70 -20.96
C LEU A 62 9.62 15.01 -22.33
N GLU A 63 10.84 14.80 -22.81
CA GLU A 63 11.11 14.03 -24.03
C GLU A 63 10.62 12.58 -23.87
N GLN A 64 10.93 11.94 -22.74
CA GLN A 64 10.41 10.60 -22.44
C GLN A 64 8.88 10.57 -22.42
N LEU A 65 8.23 11.53 -21.73
CA LEU A 65 6.77 11.61 -21.70
C LEU A 65 6.17 11.81 -23.10
N LYS A 66 6.86 12.56 -23.97
CA LYS A 66 6.45 12.78 -25.36
C LYS A 66 6.49 11.48 -26.16
N GLU A 67 7.56 10.71 -26.06
CA GLU A 67 7.67 9.39 -26.70
C GLU A 67 6.60 8.42 -26.19
N GLU A 68 6.24 8.52 -24.91
CA GLU A 68 5.29 7.65 -24.24
C GLU A 68 3.81 8.11 -24.30
N VAL A 69 3.48 9.23 -24.97
CA VAL A 69 2.09 9.76 -25.04
C VAL A 69 1.11 8.69 -25.53
N ARG A 70 1.41 8.08 -26.67
CA ARG A 70 0.55 7.08 -27.33
C ARG A 70 0.32 5.84 -26.46
N PRO A 71 1.37 5.12 -25.99
CA PRO A 71 1.16 3.95 -25.13
C PRO A 71 0.49 4.30 -23.80
N THR A 72 0.75 5.49 -23.23
CA THR A 72 0.12 5.95 -21.99
C THR A 72 -1.40 6.15 -22.16
N LEU A 73 -1.81 6.79 -23.25
CA LEU A 73 -3.22 7.02 -23.56
C LEU A 73 -3.94 5.74 -23.97
N GLU A 74 -3.29 4.89 -24.78
CA GLU A 74 -3.82 3.58 -25.13
C GLU A 74 -4.08 2.74 -23.87
N HIS A 75 -3.11 2.70 -22.95
CA HIS A 75 -3.28 2.01 -21.67
C HIS A 75 -4.48 2.56 -20.88
N SER A 76 -4.61 3.88 -20.79
CA SER A 76 -5.72 4.52 -20.07
C SER A 76 -7.09 4.24 -20.71
N LEU A 77 -7.16 4.15 -22.04
CA LEU A 77 -8.41 3.83 -22.75
C LEU A 77 -8.76 2.34 -22.65
N CYS A 78 -7.80 1.47 -22.97
CA CYS A 78 -8.00 0.03 -23.07
C CYS A 78 -8.13 -0.62 -21.68
N ASN A 79 -7.31 -0.23 -20.70
CA ASN A 79 -7.26 -0.92 -19.41
C ASN A 79 -8.15 -0.23 -18.37
N ASP A 80 -8.05 1.10 -18.23
CA ASP A 80 -8.79 1.83 -17.20
C ASP A 80 -10.24 2.07 -17.62
N ALA A 81 -10.46 2.57 -18.85
CA ALA A 81 -11.80 2.85 -19.36
C ALA A 81 -12.49 1.63 -20.00
N LYS A 82 -11.74 0.55 -20.30
CA LYS A 82 -12.22 -0.69 -20.95
C LYS A 82 -12.85 -0.44 -22.31
N ILE A 83 -12.21 0.37 -23.14
CA ILE A 83 -12.70 0.79 -24.45
C ILE A 83 -11.67 0.40 -25.50
N LEU A 84 -12.14 -0.21 -26.59
CA LEU A 84 -11.27 -0.59 -27.69
C LEU A 84 -10.78 0.67 -28.42
N LEU A 85 -9.49 0.73 -28.74
CA LEU A 85 -8.90 1.87 -29.43
C LEU A 85 -9.61 2.17 -30.76
N SER A 86 -10.06 1.13 -31.47
CA SER A 86 -10.82 1.25 -32.73
C SER A 86 -12.16 1.95 -32.58
N GLU A 87 -12.70 2.08 -31.36
CA GLU A 87 -13.94 2.80 -31.09
C GLU A 87 -13.73 4.30 -30.85
N VAL A 88 -12.48 4.76 -30.76
CA VAL A 88 -12.14 6.14 -30.42
C VAL A 88 -11.86 6.96 -31.68
N LEU A 89 -12.64 8.02 -31.87
CA LEU A 89 -12.65 8.81 -33.11
C LEU A 89 -11.50 9.83 -33.20
N ASN A 90 -11.12 10.40 -32.06
CA ASN A 90 -10.20 11.54 -31.99
C ASN A 90 -8.86 11.20 -31.33
N PHE A 91 -8.46 9.92 -31.32
CA PHE A 91 -7.25 9.47 -30.63
C PHE A 91 -5.99 10.19 -31.10
N GLU A 92 -5.72 10.16 -32.42
CA GLU A 92 -4.54 10.79 -33.02
C GLU A 92 -4.48 12.29 -32.75
N SER A 93 -5.60 12.99 -32.91
CA SER A 93 -5.67 14.43 -32.68
C SER A 93 -5.37 14.81 -31.22
N VAL A 94 -5.82 14.00 -30.25
CA VAL A 94 -5.52 14.24 -28.84
C VAL A 94 -4.05 13.96 -28.53
N CYS A 95 -3.45 12.91 -29.11
CA CYS A 95 -2.02 12.64 -28.98
C CYS A 95 -1.19 13.82 -29.50
N GLU A 96 -1.48 14.31 -30.70
CA GLU A 96 -0.77 15.46 -31.29
C GLU A 96 -0.88 16.73 -30.42
N GLN A 97 -2.05 17.00 -29.84
CA GLN A 97 -2.24 18.15 -28.95
C GLN A 97 -1.37 18.06 -27.68
N ILE A 98 -1.25 16.85 -27.11
CA ILE A 98 -0.39 16.60 -25.94
C ILE A 98 1.08 16.74 -26.33
N GLU A 99 1.49 16.11 -27.43
CA GLU A 99 2.86 16.18 -27.95
C GLU A 99 3.29 17.63 -28.21
N GLN A 100 2.42 18.45 -28.82
CA GLN A 100 2.67 19.88 -29.05
C GLN A 100 2.80 20.67 -27.73
N SER A 101 1.95 20.34 -26.74
CA SER A 101 2.03 20.98 -25.43
C SER A 101 3.36 20.64 -24.74
N LEU A 102 3.81 19.38 -24.82
CA LEU A 102 5.11 18.93 -24.31
C LEU A 102 6.29 19.58 -25.07
N ASP A 103 6.19 19.74 -26.38
CA ASP A 103 7.21 20.45 -27.18
C ASP A 103 7.39 21.90 -26.70
N ALA A 104 6.29 22.60 -26.43
CA ALA A 104 6.35 23.93 -25.85
C ALA A 104 6.96 23.93 -24.44
N LEU A 105 6.77 22.86 -23.65
CA LEU A 105 7.45 22.67 -22.37
C LEU A 105 8.96 22.51 -22.53
N ILE A 106 9.38 21.66 -23.48
CA ILE A 106 10.77 21.32 -23.81
C ILE A 106 11.53 22.54 -24.33
N GLU A 107 10.94 23.37 -25.19
CA GLU A 107 11.59 24.56 -25.75
C GLU A 107 11.95 25.59 -24.67
N LYS A 108 11.11 25.69 -23.61
CA LYS A 108 11.29 26.66 -22.52
C LYS A 108 11.15 26.00 -21.14
N PRO A 109 12.11 25.18 -20.69
CA PRO A 109 11.97 24.38 -19.47
C PRO A 109 12.02 25.22 -18.18
N LEU A 110 12.65 26.41 -18.25
CA LEU A 110 12.65 27.41 -17.19
C LEU A 110 11.54 28.43 -17.44
N ARG A 111 10.51 28.42 -16.60
CA ARG A 111 9.31 29.24 -16.82
C ARG A 111 8.71 29.76 -15.52
N THR A 112 7.95 30.83 -15.65
CA THR A 112 7.13 31.39 -14.58
C THR A 112 5.72 31.53 -15.13
N GLU A 113 4.79 30.77 -14.56
CA GLU A 113 3.39 30.77 -14.97
C GLU A 113 2.49 30.38 -13.80
N HIS A 114 1.18 30.47 -14.00
CA HIS A 114 0.20 30.06 -12.99
C HIS A 114 0.25 28.53 -12.78
N PRO A 115 0.17 28.05 -11.52
CA PRO A 115 0.20 26.64 -11.23
C PRO A 115 -1.21 26.03 -11.27
N GLU A 116 -1.26 24.74 -11.57
CA GLU A 116 -2.40 23.88 -11.31
C GLU A 116 -2.12 23.01 -10.09
N LEU A 117 -3.04 23.04 -9.12
CA LEU A 117 -2.90 22.32 -7.87
C LEU A 117 -3.55 20.95 -8.01
N TYR A 118 -2.74 19.90 -7.96
CA TYR A 118 -3.19 18.53 -8.05
C TYR A 118 -3.01 17.78 -6.73
N HIS A 119 -3.97 16.91 -6.43
CA HIS A 119 -3.84 15.84 -5.45
C HIS A 119 -4.00 14.51 -6.19
N LEU A 120 -2.92 13.77 -6.32
CA LEU A 120 -2.87 12.50 -7.03
C LEU A 120 -2.80 11.37 -5.99
N ASP A 121 -3.87 10.60 -5.87
CA ASP A 121 -4.09 9.61 -4.80
C ASP A 121 -4.33 8.21 -5.39
N VAL A 122 -3.66 7.20 -4.84
CA VAL A 122 -3.80 5.81 -5.27
C VAL A 122 -5.05 5.20 -4.64
N GLY A 123 -6.09 5.04 -5.45
CA GLY A 123 -7.36 4.46 -5.03
C GLY A 123 -7.20 3.08 -4.37
N ALA A 124 -7.43 3.00 -3.06
CA ALA A 124 -7.33 1.76 -2.27
C ALA A 124 -5.95 1.08 -2.41
N MET A 125 -4.89 1.84 -2.18
CA MET A 125 -3.49 1.43 -2.35
C MET A 125 -3.14 0.06 -1.75
N TYR A 126 -3.20 -0.09 -0.42
CA TYR A 126 -2.79 -1.35 0.24
C TYR A 126 -3.60 -2.58 -0.21
N PRO A 127 -4.94 -2.52 -0.29
CA PRO A 127 -5.71 -3.61 -0.89
C PRO A 127 -5.27 -3.97 -2.31
N ASN A 128 -5.02 -2.99 -3.17
CA ASN A 128 -4.56 -3.27 -4.53
C ASN A 128 -3.13 -3.84 -4.55
N ILE A 129 -2.22 -3.39 -3.70
CA ILE A 129 -0.88 -4.01 -3.55
C ILE A 129 -1.00 -5.47 -3.10
N ILE A 130 -1.88 -5.76 -2.14
CA ILE A 130 -2.20 -7.12 -1.68
C ILE A 130 -2.66 -7.98 -2.85
N LEU A 131 -3.60 -7.46 -3.64
CA LEU A 131 -4.16 -8.17 -4.78
C LEU A 131 -3.12 -8.38 -5.88
N THR A 132 -2.39 -7.35 -6.31
CA THR A 132 -1.38 -7.44 -7.38
C THR A 132 -0.28 -8.44 -7.05
N ASN A 133 0.20 -8.45 -5.81
CA ASN A 133 1.32 -9.30 -5.39
C ASN A 133 0.87 -10.64 -4.76
N ARG A 134 -0.44 -10.91 -4.77
CA ARG A 134 -1.06 -12.12 -4.19
C ARG A 134 -0.66 -12.36 -2.73
N LEU A 135 -0.60 -11.28 -1.96
CA LEU A 135 -0.11 -11.29 -0.59
C LEU A 135 -1.16 -11.86 0.37
N GLN A 136 -0.79 -12.91 1.07
CA GLN A 136 -1.60 -13.50 2.12
C GLN A 136 -0.71 -14.24 3.12
N PRO A 137 -1.09 -14.32 4.41
CA PRO A 137 -0.21 -14.90 5.43
C PRO A 137 0.22 -16.35 5.13
N PRO A 138 -0.64 -17.25 4.62
CA PRO A 138 -0.21 -18.61 4.25
C PRO A 138 0.76 -18.67 3.07
N ALA A 139 0.79 -17.66 2.21
CA ALA A 139 1.71 -17.61 1.07
C ALA A 139 3.12 -17.15 1.45
N VAL A 140 3.31 -16.63 2.66
CA VAL A 140 4.63 -16.28 3.17
C VAL A 140 5.33 -17.57 3.60
N VAL A 141 6.29 -18.03 2.78
CA VAL A 141 6.96 -19.31 2.98
C VAL A 141 8.45 -19.11 3.29
N ASN A 142 8.97 -19.93 4.19
CA ASN A 142 10.42 -20.06 4.40
C ASN A 142 11.04 -21.08 3.44
N GLU A 143 12.37 -21.16 3.44
CA GLU A 143 13.08 -22.08 2.53
C GLU A 143 12.74 -23.55 2.79
N GLU A 144 12.60 -23.96 4.04
CA GLU A 144 12.25 -25.34 4.42
C GLU A 144 10.87 -25.76 3.88
N GLN A 145 9.84 -24.93 4.08
CA GLN A 145 8.50 -25.13 3.55
C GLN A 145 8.50 -25.17 2.02
N CYS A 146 9.26 -24.27 1.39
CA CYS A 146 9.38 -24.22 -0.05
C CYS A 146 10.10 -25.45 -0.60
N MET A 147 11.13 -25.95 0.10
CA MET A 147 11.88 -27.16 -0.29
C MET A 147 11.04 -28.42 -0.22
N ALA A 148 10.16 -28.52 0.79
CA ALA A 148 9.24 -29.66 0.97
C ALA A 148 8.07 -29.67 -0.04
N CYS A 149 7.87 -28.57 -0.78
CA CYS A 149 6.77 -28.47 -1.73
C CYS A 149 6.98 -29.36 -2.97
N ILE A 150 5.94 -30.08 -3.38
CA ILE A 150 5.95 -30.93 -4.59
C ILE A 150 6.20 -30.15 -5.88
N HIS A 151 5.97 -28.83 -5.87
CA HIS A 151 6.19 -27.94 -7.01
C HIS A 151 7.54 -27.22 -6.94
N ASN A 152 8.39 -27.57 -5.97
CA ASN A 152 9.72 -27.02 -5.87
C ASN A 152 10.60 -27.54 -7.02
N ALA A 153 10.84 -26.68 -8.01
CA ALA A 153 11.76 -26.95 -9.10
C ALA A 153 12.76 -25.78 -9.24
N PRO A 154 13.97 -26.02 -9.81
CA PRO A 154 14.96 -24.96 -10.05
C PRO A 154 14.41 -23.80 -10.90
N ASN A 155 13.52 -24.10 -11.83
CA ASN A 155 12.87 -23.14 -12.74
C ASN A 155 11.46 -22.71 -12.29
N ALA A 156 11.07 -22.98 -11.04
CA ALA A 156 9.75 -22.64 -10.55
C ALA A 156 9.54 -21.12 -10.49
N LYS A 157 8.62 -20.61 -11.32
CA LYS A 157 8.26 -19.18 -11.40
C LYS A 157 7.35 -18.70 -10.28
N CYS A 158 6.92 -19.58 -9.38
CA CYS A 158 5.97 -19.26 -8.30
C CYS A 158 6.60 -18.61 -7.07
N LYS A 159 7.93 -18.48 -7.02
CA LYS A 159 8.68 -17.95 -5.87
C LYS A 159 8.93 -16.44 -6.05
N ARG A 160 7.93 -15.62 -5.70
CA ARG A 160 8.08 -14.15 -5.77
C ARG A 160 8.83 -13.64 -4.55
N LYS A 161 10.06 -13.17 -4.74
CA LYS A 161 10.85 -12.54 -3.68
C LYS A 161 10.48 -11.06 -3.55
N MET A 162 10.16 -10.62 -2.34
CA MET A 162 9.79 -9.23 -2.07
C MET A 162 10.52 -8.68 -0.86
N ASP A 163 10.96 -7.45 -0.98
CA ASP A 163 11.68 -6.75 0.07
C ASP A 163 10.71 -6.04 1.03
N TRP A 164 11.15 -5.92 2.28
CA TRP A 164 10.50 -5.12 3.30
C TRP A 164 11.53 -4.67 4.34
N VAL A 165 11.18 -3.70 5.17
CA VAL A 165 12.09 -3.17 6.18
C VAL A 165 11.55 -3.48 7.57
N TRP A 166 12.28 -4.34 8.28
CA TRP A 166 12.02 -4.66 9.68
C TRP A 166 12.58 -3.54 10.57
N ARG A 167 11.86 -3.24 11.65
CA ARG A 167 12.26 -2.30 12.69
C ARG A 167 12.06 -2.94 14.06
N GLY A 168 13.14 -3.11 14.82
CA GLY A 168 13.10 -3.60 16.19
C GLY A 168 13.58 -2.56 17.19
N GLU A 169 12.89 -2.45 18.32
CA GLU A 169 13.39 -1.76 19.50
C GLU A 169 14.05 -2.81 20.40
N CYS A 170 15.37 -2.80 20.41
CA CYS A 170 16.17 -3.79 21.13
C CYS A 170 16.71 -3.20 22.42
N ILE A 171 16.92 -4.04 23.42
CA ILE A 171 17.60 -3.64 24.65
C ILE A 171 19.12 -3.56 24.37
N PRO A 172 19.81 -2.47 24.77
CA PRO A 172 21.25 -2.31 24.54
C PRO A 172 22.12 -3.38 25.20
N ALA A 173 21.66 -3.97 26.29
CA ALA A 173 22.37 -5.05 26.98
C ALA A 173 22.54 -6.27 26.07
N SER A 174 23.76 -6.81 26.06
CA SER A 174 24.10 -8.05 25.36
C SER A 174 23.47 -9.26 26.05
N LYS A 175 23.39 -10.38 25.34
CA LYS A 175 22.91 -11.67 25.87
C LYS A 175 23.62 -12.07 27.17
N GLY A 176 24.95 -11.92 27.24
CA GLY A 176 25.71 -12.28 28.44
C GLY A 176 25.35 -11.43 29.65
N GLU A 177 25.09 -10.14 29.46
CA GLU A 177 24.65 -9.26 30.55
C GLU A 177 23.22 -9.57 30.97
N TYR A 178 22.34 -9.83 29.99
CA TYR A 178 20.98 -10.28 30.26
C TYR A 178 20.97 -11.57 31.09
N ASP A 179 21.74 -12.58 30.68
CA ASP A 179 21.84 -13.87 31.37
C ASP A 179 22.38 -13.68 32.80
N ARG A 180 23.40 -12.83 32.99
CA ARG A 180 23.92 -12.47 34.32
C ARG A 180 22.86 -11.82 35.21
N LEU A 181 22.05 -10.91 34.67
CA LEU A 181 20.96 -10.28 35.42
C LEU A 181 19.87 -11.29 35.80
N MET A 182 19.57 -12.26 34.92
CA MET A 182 18.63 -13.33 35.23
C MET A 182 19.16 -14.24 36.35
N MET A 183 20.44 -14.63 36.31
CA MET A 183 21.06 -15.42 37.38
C MET A 183 21.03 -14.70 38.74
N GLN A 184 21.20 -13.38 38.76
CA GLN A 184 21.05 -12.58 40.00
C GLN A 184 19.62 -12.65 40.53
N LEU A 185 18.61 -12.48 39.67
CA LEU A 185 17.20 -12.57 40.06
C LEU A 185 16.85 -13.95 40.62
N GLU A 186 17.41 -15.04 40.09
CA GLU A 186 17.16 -16.40 40.58
C GLU A 186 17.64 -16.63 42.02
N GLN A 187 18.67 -15.90 42.46
CA GLN A 187 19.19 -15.98 43.83
C GLN A 187 18.36 -15.15 44.82
N GLU A 188 17.59 -14.17 44.34
CA GLU A 188 16.78 -13.28 45.16
C GLU A 188 15.47 -13.93 45.65
N ARG A 189 14.80 -13.25 46.59
CA ARG A 189 13.49 -13.64 47.15
C ARG A 189 12.54 -12.46 47.06
N PHE A 190 11.29 -12.72 46.68
CA PHE A 190 10.30 -11.70 46.35
C PHE A 190 8.98 -11.92 47.09
N GLY A 191 8.27 -10.82 47.38
CA GLY A 191 6.94 -10.84 48.01
C GLY A 191 6.96 -11.08 49.53
N LYS A 192 5.76 -11.20 50.11
CA LYS A 192 5.52 -11.57 51.51
C LYS A 192 4.42 -12.64 51.55
N PRO A 193 4.70 -13.88 51.98
CA PRO A 193 5.99 -14.43 52.40
C PRO A 193 7.02 -14.49 51.25
N PRO A 194 8.33 -14.51 51.55
CA PRO A 194 9.40 -14.50 50.54
C PRO A 194 9.38 -15.79 49.71
N LYS A 195 9.24 -15.65 48.40
CA LYS A 195 9.26 -16.75 47.42
C LYS A 195 10.47 -16.61 46.49
N PRO A 196 11.09 -17.72 46.05
CA PRO A 196 12.12 -17.68 45.01
C PRO A 196 11.54 -17.18 43.68
N PHE A 197 12.36 -16.55 42.85
CA PHE A 197 11.94 -16.00 41.55
C PHE A 197 11.14 -17.00 40.70
N ASN A 198 11.60 -18.25 40.63
CA ASN A 198 10.97 -19.31 39.85
C ASN A 198 9.60 -19.76 40.37
N ALA A 199 9.27 -19.48 41.62
CA ALA A 199 7.96 -19.78 42.21
C ALA A 199 6.94 -18.64 42.03
N LEU A 200 7.35 -17.51 41.44
CA LEU A 200 6.44 -16.40 41.12
C LEU A 200 5.61 -16.72 39.87
N HIS A 201 4.45 -16.07 39.77
CA HIS A 201 3.63 -16.18 38.57
C HIS A 201 4.40 -15.61 37.36
N LYS A 202 4.18 -16.17 36.18
CA LYS A 202 4.89 -15.80 34.95
C LYS A 202 4.87 -14.28 34.69
N GLU A 203 3.72 -13.65 34.87
CA GLU A 203 3.56 -12.20 34.68
C GLU A 203 4.39 -11.37 35.67
N GLU A 204 4.49 -11.82 36.93
CA GLU A 204 5.30 -11.15 37.94
C GLU A 204 6.79 -11.28 37.62
N ARG A 205 7.22 -12.47 37.19
CA ARG A 205 8.61 -12.70 36.73
C ARG A 205 8.96 -11.76 35.58
N LEU A 206 8.11 -11.64 34.57
CA LEU A 206 8.32 -10.74 33.44
C LEU A 206 8.43 -9.28 33.87
N LYS A 207 7.57 -8.82 34.79
CA LYS A 207 7.62 -7.44 35.32
C LYS A 207 8.93 -7.17 36.05
N ILE A 208 9.37 -8.10 36.90
CA ILE A 208 10.61 -7.97 37.67
C ILE A 208 11.83 -8.00 36.75
N SER A 209 11.91 -8.97 35.83
CA SER A 209 12.98 -9.07 34.83
C SER A 209 13.08 -7.79 33.99
N LYS A 210 11.96 -7.30 33.45
CA LYS A 210 11.94 -6.07 32.64
C LYS A 210 12.39 -4.86 33.45
N LYS A 211 11.96 -4.74 34.72
CA LYS A 211 12.41 -3.66 35.61
C LYS A 211 13.92 -3.70 35.85
N ARG A 212 14.47 -4.88 36.20
CA ARG A 212 15.91 -5.07 36.46
C ARG A 212 16.76 -4.68 35.25
N ILE A 213 16.37 -5.11 34.05
CA ILE A 213 17.08 -4.79 32.81
C ILE A 213 16.98 -3.30 32.51
N THR A 214 15.81 -2.70 32.68
CA THR A 214 15.60 -1.26 32.46
C THR A 214 16.51 -0.43 33.36
N GLU A 215 16.63 -0.78 34.65
CA GLU A 215 17.51 -0.10 35.60
C GLU A 215 18.99 -0.28 35.24
N TYR A 216 19.39 -1.48 34.82
CA TYR A 216 20.73 -1.75 34.31
C TYR A 216 21.05 -0.89 33.08
N CYS A 217 20.18 -0.87 32.08
CA CYS A 217 20.40 -0.11 30.85
C CYS A 217 20.46 1.40 31.09
N LYS A 218 19.65 1.95 32.00
CA LYS A 218 19.77 3.36 32.42
C LYS A 218 21.14 3.69 33.01
N THR A 219 21.72 2.76 33.77
CA THR A 219 22.97 2.99 34.48
C THR A 219 24.19 2.75 33.58
N ALA A 220 24.22 1.61 32.88
CA ALA A 220 25.35 1.19 32.07
C ALA A 220 25.39 1.86 30.69
N TYR A 221 24.22 2.03 30.05
CA TYR A 221 24.12 2.52 28.66
C TYR A 221 23.53 3.92 28.53
N LYS A 222 22.94 4.47 29.60
CA LYS A 222 22.24 5.77 29.63
C LYS A 222 21.10 5.90 28.60
N ARG A 223 20.62 4.77 28.08
CA ARG A 223 19.49 4.65 27.14
C ARG A 223 18.77 3.33 27.36
N LEU A 224 17.50 3.28 26.97
CA LEU A 224 16.63 2.13 27.22
C LEU A 224 16.55 1.17 26.03
N HIS A 225 16.62 1.72 24.82
CA HIS A 225 16.40 1.00 23.59
C HIS A 225 17.38 1.46 22.52
N ASP A 226 17.79 0.52 21.68
CA ASP A 226 18.50 0.74 20.43
C ASP A 226 17.57 0.32 19.28
N THR A 227 17.22 1.27 18.43
CA THR A 227 16.40 1.01 17.24
C THR A 227 17.28 0.39 16.16
N LYS A 228 16.91 -0.82 15.72
CA LYS A 228 17.53 -1.51 14.59
C LYS A 228 16.58 -1.52 13.40
N ILE A 229 17.12 -1.18 12.23
CA ILE A 229 16.39 -1.19 10.96
C ILE A 229 17.14 -2.11 10.01
N GLU A 230 16.45 -3.12 9.48
CA GLU A 230 17.05 -4.14 8.62
C GLU A 230 16.17 -4.35 7.39
N GLN A 231 16.78 -4.28 6.21
CA GLN A 231 16.12 -4.73 4.99
C GLN A 231 16.08 -6.27 4.99
N ARG A 232 14.90 -6.82 4.78
CA ARG A 232 14.64 -8.26 4.74
C ARG A 232 13.98 -8.61 3.41
N ASN A 233 14.26 -9.82 2.96
CA ASN A 233 13.65 -10.40 1.78
C ASN A 233 12.75 -11.57 2.19
N THR A 234 11.59 -11.72 1.56
CA THR A 234 10.65 -12.79 1.88
C THR A 234 10.07 -13.38 0.61
N THR A 235 9.89 -14.71 0.60
CA THR A 235 9.33 -15.43 -0.53
C THR A 235 7.81 -15.55 -0.38
N ILE A 236 7.08 -15.09 -1.39
CA ILE A 236 5.64 -15.19 -1.51
C ILE A 236 5.31 -16.26 -2.55
N CYS A 237 4.74 -17.37 -2.09
CA CYS A 237 4.26 -18.45 -2.94
C CYS A 237 3.05 -18.00 -3.77
N GLN A 238 3.24 -17.92 -5.08
CA GLN A 238 2.16 -17.53 -6.00
C GLN A 238 1.15 -18.66 -6.24
N ARG A 239 1.44 -19.90 -5.83
CA ARG A 239 0.57 -21.08 -6.00
C ARG A 239 -0.30 -21.43 -4.78
N GLU A 240 -0.10 -20.77 -3.64
CA GLU A 240 -0.83 -21.07 -2.40
C GLU A 240 -2.35 -20.87 -2.58
N HIS A 241 -3.23 -21.57 -1.86
CA HIS A 241 -4.68 -21.39 -2.02
C HIS A 241 -5.13 -19.94 -1.74
N SER A 242 -5.81 -19.27 -2.68
CA SER A 242 -6.03 -17.80 -2.70
C SER A 242 -7.17 -17.27 -1.83
N PHE A 243 -7.77 -18.07 -0.94
CA PHE A 243 -8.99 -17.69 -0.19
C PHE A 243 -8.91 -16.30 0.48
N TYR A 244 -7.73 -15.89 0.97
CA TYR A 244 -7.55 -14.59 1.62
C TYR A 244 -7.58 -13.46 0.59
N VAL A 245 -6.77 -13.57 -0.47
CA VAL A 245 -6.71 -12.61 -1.59
C VAL A 245 -8.07 -12.50 -2.27
N ASP A 246 -8.76 -13.61 -2.49
CA ASP A 246 -10.10 -13.64 -3.10
C ASP A 246 -11.15 -12.96 -2.21
N THR A 247 -11.02 -13.10 -0.88
CA THR A 247 -11.85 -12.34 0.07
C THR A 247 -11.61 -10.83 -0.07
N VAL A 248 -10.35 -10.39 -0.12
CA VAL A 248 -10.00 -8.98 -0.32
C VAL A 248 -10.57 -8.47 -1.65
N ARG A 249 -10.44 -9.26 -2.73
CA ARG A 249 -10.96 -8.94 -4.07
C ARG A 249 -12.47 -8.74 -4.03
N ALA A 250 -13.20 -9.69 -3.43
CA ALA A 250 -14.65 -9.61 -3.30
C ALA A 250 -15.12 -8.37 -2.52
N PHE A 251 -14.42 -7.97 -1.45
CA PHE A 251 -14.74 -6.74 -0.70
C PHE A 251 -14.43 -5.47 -1.50
N ARG A 252 -13.33 -5.45 -2.26
CA ARG A 252 -12.99 -4.33 -3.15
C ARG A 252 -14.03 -4.17 -4.25
N ASP A 253 -14.38 -5.25 -4.93
CA ASP A 253 -15.29 -5.22 -6.08
C ASP A 253 -16.70 -4.82 -5.63
N ARG A 254 -17.17 -5.36 -4.50
CA ARG A 254 -18.43 -4.92 -3.88
C ARG A 254 -18.42 -3.44 -3.48
N ARG A 255 -17.28 -2.90 -3.02
CA ARG A 255 -17.16 -1.46 -2.76
C ARG A 255 -17.31 -0.65 -4.05
N TYR A 256 -16.76 -1.12 -5.17
CA TYR A 256 -16.90 -0.45 -6.46
C TYR A 256 -18.35 -0.43 -6.95
N GLU A 257 -19.09 -1.53 -6.78
CA GLU A 257 -20.54 -1.57 -7.03
C GLU A 257 -21.27 -0.47 -6.24
N TYR A 258 -21.01 -0.35 -4.93
CA TYR A 258 -21.63 0.71 -4.11
C TYR A 258 -21.19 2.12 -4.51
N LYS A 259 -19.93 2.32 -4.94
CA LYS A 259 -19.49 3.62 -5.48
C LYS A 259 -20.24 3.98 -6.76
N GLU A 260 -20.48 3.01 -7.64
CA GLU A 260 -21.23 3.23 -8.86
C GLU A 260 -22.71 3.53 -8.56
N MET A 261 -23.33 2.77 -7.66
CA MET A 261 -24.70 3.03 -7.19
C MET A 261 -24.83 4.41 -6.55
N HIS A 262 -23.85 4.82 -5.74
CA HIS A 262 -23.78 6.17 -5.16
C HIS A 262 -23.71 7.26 -6.24
N LYS A 263 -22.87 7.07 -7.27
CA LYS A 263 -22.78 8.01 -8.41
C LYS A 263 -24.11 8.12 -9.16
N LYS A 264 -24.74 6.98 -9.47
CA LYS A 264 -26.07 6.92 -10.11
C LYS A 264 -27.14 7.59 -9.25
N ALA A 265 -27.10 7.39 -7.93
CA ALA A 265 -28.03 8.01 -7.00
C ALA A 265 -27.87 9.54 -6.98
N LYS A 266 -26.63 10.07 -6.97
CA LYS A 266 -26.37 11.52 -7.06
C LYS A 266 -26.94 12.12 -8.34
N ALA A 267 -26.64 11.51 -9.48
CA ALA A 267 -27.18 11.95 -10.77
C ALA A 267 -28.74 11.92 -10.80
N SER A 268 -29.35 10.92 -10.14
CA SER A 268 -30.81 10.85 -10.03
C SER A 268 -31.41 11.99 -9.20
N VAL A 269 -30.71 12.46 -8.15
CA VAL A 269 -31.13 13.61 -7.35
C VAL A 269 -31.02 14.91 -8.15
N GLU A 270 -29.96 15.06 -8.96
CA GLU A 270 -29.75 16.23 -9.81
C GLU A 270 -30.80 16.34 -10.92
N ALA A 271 -31.24 15.21 -11.48
CA ALA A 271 -32.26 15.16 -12.52
C ALA A 271 -33.68 15.53 -12.05
N ILE A 272 -33.97 15.42 -10.74
CA ILE A 272 -35.27 15.84 -10.19
C ILE A 272 -35.31 17.38 -10.14
N PRO A 273 -36.41 18.06 -10.54
CA PRO A 273 -36.52 19.52 -10.41
C PRO A 273 -36.51 19.99 -8.95
N SER A 274 -36.09 21.23 -8.70
CA SER A 274 -35.98 21.80 -7.33
C SER A 274 -37.34 21.97 -6.64
N SER A 275 -38.43 22.02 -7.41
CA SER A 275 -39.81 22.10 -6.93
C SER A 275 -40.32 20.83 -6.24
N HIS A 276 -39.77 19.64 -6.56
CA HIS A 276 -40.25 18.35 -6.05
C HIS A 276 -39.51 17.92 -4.77
N LEU A 277 -39.78 18.63 -3.67
CA LEU A 277 -39.07 18.45 -2.38
C LEU A 277 -39.20 17.05 -1.78
N ALA A 278 -40.38 16.42 -1.85
CA ALA A 278 -40.60 15.08 -1.29
C ALA A 278 -39.80 14.00 -2.05
N ASP A 279 -39.80 14.06 -3.38
CA ASP A 279 -39.10 13.12 -4.24
C ASP A 279 -37.57 13.29 -4.14
N ARG A 280 -37.10 14.53 -4.03
CA ARG A 280 -35.68 14.81 -3.71
C ARG A 280 -35.28 14.22 -2.37
N LYS A 281 -36.10 14.37 -1.32
CA LYS A 281 -35.79 13.82 0.01
C LYS A 281 -35.72 12.29 -0.01
N SER A 282 -36.63 11.64 -0.74
CA SER A 282 -36.59 10.18 -0.96
C SER A 282 -35.34 9.75 -1.75
N ALA A 283 -34.98 10.45 -2.83
CA ALA A 283 -33.79 10.16 -3.62
C ALA A 283 -32.49 10.44 -2.85
N GLN A 284 -32.44 11.48 -2.02
CA GLN A 284 -31.31 11.81 -1.15
C GLN A 284 -31.05 10.69 -0.13
N SER A 285 -32.09 10.01 0.34
CA SER A 285 -31.93 8.87 1.27
C SER A 285 -31.13 7.73 0.64
N ARG A 286 -31.26 7.50 -0.68
CA ARG A 286 -30.45 6.53 -1.41
C ARG A 286 -28.99 6.96 -1.53
N VAL A 287 -28.73 8.26 -1.72
CA VAL A 287 -27.36 8.81 -1.73
C VAL A 287 -26.68 8.52 -0.39
N ILE A 288 -27.34 8.83 0.72
CA ILE A 288 -26.82 8.59 2.08
C ILE A 288 -26.57 7.08 2.31
N LEU A 289 -27.50 6.22 1.90
CA LEU A 289 -27.37 4.77 2.03
C LEU A 289 -26.13 4.25 1.31
N TYR A 290 -25.96 4.57 0.02
CA TYR A 290 -24.83 4.07 -0.76
C TYR A 290 -23.50 4.67 -0.33
N ASP A 291 -23.49 5.93 0.12
CA ASP A 291 -22.30 6.53 0.71
C ASP A 291 -21.86 5.82 2.00
N SER A 292 -22.83 5.52 2.87
CA SER A 292 -22.60 4.76 4.10
C SER A 292 -22.07 3.35 3.81
N LEU A 293 -22.66 2.65 2.82
CA LEU A 293 -22.24 1.30 2.43
C LEU A 293 -20.83 1.29 1.85
N GLN A 294 -20.49 2.21 0.95
CA GLN A 294 -19.15 2.26 0.36
C GLN A 294 -18.08 2.68 1.40
N MET A 295 -18.42 3.56 2.35
CA MET A 295 -17.54 3.95 3.46
C MET A 295 -17.30 2.80 4.44
N ALA A 296 -18.35 2.07 4.82
CA ALA A 296 -18.20 0.87 5.65
C ALA A 296 -17.26 -0.15 4.98
N HIS A 297 -17.41 -0.36 3.67
CA HIS A 297 -16.52 -1.23 2.92
C HIS A 297 -15.09 -0.68 2.81
N LYS A 298 -14.89 0.65 2.72
CA LYS A 298 -13.54 1.26 2.79
C LYS A 298 -12.84 0.89 4.09
N CYS A 299 -13.51 1.04 5.24
CA CYS A 299 -12.94 0.72 6.55
C CYS A 299 -12.58 -0.77 6.67
N ILE A 300 -13.47 -1.67 6.24
CA ILE A 300 -13.22 -3.11 6.26
C ILE A 300 -12.07 -3.47 5.31
N LEU A 301 -12.05 -2.89 4.11
CA LEU A 301 -11.03 -3.18 3.11
C LEU A 301 -9.63 -2.80 3.62
N ASN A 302 -9.48 -1.62 4.22
CA ASN A 302 -8.22 -1.19 4.84
C ASN A 302 -7.86 -2.03 6.08
N SER A 303 -8.85 -2.61 6.76
CA SER A 303 -8.61 -3.47 7.92
C SER A 303 -7.99 -4.82 7.57
N PHE A 304 -8.10 -5.34 6.33
CA PHE A 304 -7.46 -6.60 5.94
C PHE A 304 -5.94 -6.53 6.08
N TYR A 305 -5.34 -5.41 5.70
CA TYR A 305 -3.92 -5.16 5.92
C TYR A 305 -3.60 -5.08 7.43
N GLY A 306 -4.36 -4.30 8.20
CA GLY A 306 -4.12 -4.16 9.64
C GLY A 306 -4.35 -5.47 10.42
N TYR A 307 -5.24 -6.33 9.94
CA TYR A 307 -5.62 -7.59 10.58
C TYR A 307 -4.46 -8.58 10.66
N VAL A 308 -3.56 -8.61 9.65
CA VAL A 308 -2.42 -9.53 9.66
C VAL A 308 -1.37 -9.18 10.71
N MET A 309 -1.45 -7.99 11.31
CA MET A 309 -0.61 -7.56 12.44
C MET A 309 -1.35 -7.50 13.77
N ARG A 310 -2.65 -7.78 13.79
CA ARG A 310 -3.45 -7.69 15.00
C ARG A 310 -3.03 -8.79 16.00
N LYS A 311 -2.84 -8.41 17.26
CA LYS A 311 -2.61 -9.37 18.35
C LYS A 311 -3.77 -10.38 18.42
N GLY A 312 -3.45 -11.67 18.45
CA GLY A 312 -4.44 -12.75 18.43
C GLY A 312 -5.15 -12.94 17.08
N SER A 313 -4.64 -12.36 15.99
CA SER A 313 -5.05 -12.72 14.63
C SER A 313 -4.79 -14.21 14.37
N ARG A 314 -5.66 -14.86 13.60
CA ARG A 314 -5.45 -16.25 13.15
C ARG A 314 -4.53 -16.34 11.93
N TRP A 315 -4.44 -15.27 11.15
CA TRP A 315 -3.57 -15.19 9.98
C TRP A 315 -2.61 -14.02 10.19
N PHE A 316 -1.69 -14.21 11.14
CA PHE A 316 -0.69 -13.20 11.47
C PHE A 316 0.52 -13.31 10.54
N SER A 317 0.96 -12.20 9.97
CA SER A 317 2.24 -12.10 9.24
C SER A 317 2.74 -10.66 9.26
N MET A 318 3.93 -10.48 9.82
CA MET A 318 4.62 -9.19 9.85
C MET A 318 5.27 -8.89 8.51
N GLU A 319 5.78 -9.94 7.86
CA GLU A 319 6.41 -9.91 6.56
C GLU A 319 5.42 -9.38 5.51
N MET A 320 4.20 -9.93 5.47
CA MET A 320 3.15 -9.47 4.56
C MET A 320 2.87 -7.97 4.76
N ALA A 321 2.68 -7.53 6.00
CA ALA A 321 2.38 -6.13 6.28
C ALA A 321 3.57 -5.21 5.92
N GLY A 322 4.80 -5.66 6.22
CA GLY A 322 6.02 -4.95 5.85
C GLY A 322 6.19 -4.81 4.34
N ILE A 323 5.91 -5.86 3.58
CA ILE A 323 5.95 -5.83 2.11
C ILE A 323 4.94 -4.84 1.57
N VAL A 324 3.69 -4.85 2.07
CA VAL A 324 2.65 -3.91 1.62
C VAL A 324 3.08 -2.47 1.82
N CYS A 325 3.61 -2.11 3.00
CA CYS A 325 4.10 -0.77 3.27
C CYS A 325 5.31 -0.40 2.43
N HIS A 326 6.28 -1.31 2.31
CA HIS A 326 7.50 -1.04 1.56
C HIS A 326 7.22 -0.85 0.06
N THR A 327 6.38 -1.71 -0.53
CA THR A 327 5.92 -1.55 -1.92
C THR A 327 5.15 -0.25 -2.09
N GLY A 328 4.27 0.10 -1.13
CA GLY A 328 3.53 1.36 -1.19
C GLY A 328 4.44 2.59 -1.16
N ALA A 329 5.38 2.63 -0.21
CA ALA A 329 6.37 3.70 -0.11
C ALA A 329 7.20 3.83 -1.39
N ASN A 330 7.59 2.72 -2.01
CA ASN A 330 8.33 2.74 -3.28
C ASN A 330 7.48 3.30 -4.43
N ILE A 331 6.20 2.91 -4.55
CA ILE A 331 5.28 3.45 -5.57
C ILE A 331 5.19 4.98 -5.47
N ILE A 332 4.96 5.50 -4.27
CA ILE A 332 4.81 6.95 -4.08
C ILE A 332 6.14 7.69 -4.25
N ARG A 333 7.26 7.08 -3.86
CA ARG A 333 8.59 7.64 -4.12
C ARG A 333 8.88 7.78 -5.61
N GLU A 334 8.55 6.78 -6.42
CA GLU A 334 8.71 6.83 -7.88
C GLU A 334 7.81 7.90 -8.51
N ALA A 335 6.54 7.97 -8.09
CA ALA A 335 5.62 9.01 -8.53
C ALA A 335 6.14 10.41 -8.18
N ARG A 336 6.64 10.60 -6.96
CA ARG A 336 7.25 11.86 -6.50
C ARG A 336 8.48 12.23 -7.32
N GLN A 337 9.37 11.27 -7.59
CA GLN A 337 10.56 11.51 -8.43
C GLN A 337 10.18 12.00 -9.83
N LEU A 338 9.13 11.44 -10.45
CA LEU A 338 8.65 11.95 -11.72
C LEU A 338 8.07 13.37 -11.58
N ILE A 339 7.22 13.60 -10.58
CA ILE A 339 6.60 14.92 -10.33
C ILE A 339 7.63 16.02 -10.06
N GLU A 340 8.74 15.73 -9.39
CA GLU A 340 9.84 16.70 -9.22
C GLU A 340 10.51 17.11 -10.53
N ARG A 341 10.52 16.22 -11.52
CA ARG A 341 11.11 16.49 -12.84
C ARG A 341 10.18 17.34 -13.72
N ILE A 342 8.87 17.21 -13.55
CA ILE A 342 7.87 17.88 -14.40
C ILE A 342 7.05 18.97 -13.69
N GLY A 343 7.32 19.23 -12.42
CA GLY A 343 6.53 20.10 -11.56
C GLY A 343 7.19 20.33 -10.21
N ARG A 344 6.36 20.58 -9.18
CA ARG A 344 6.83 20.80 -7.81
C ARG A 344 5.95 20.03 -6.82
N PRO A 345 6.43 18.96 -6.19
CA PRO A 345 5.70 18.33 -5.11
C PRO A 345 5.75 19.22 -3.86
N LEU A 346 4.66 19.24 -3.11
CA LEU A 346 4.49 20.05 -1.91
C LEU A 346 4.50 19.17 -0.67
N GLU A 347 3.68 18.12 -0.71
CA GLU A 347 3.47 17.20 0.39
C GLU A 347 3.22 15.80 -0.19
N LEU A 348 3.69 14.81 0.55
CA LEU A 348 3.55 13.40 0.24
C LEU A 348 2.98 12.73 1.50
N ASP A 349 1.77 12.19 1.37
CA ASP A 349 1.17 11.29 2.35
C ASP A 349 1.20 9.87 1.76
N THR A 350 1.20 8.88 2.64
CA THR A 350 1.24 7.42 2.44
C THR A 350 0.84 6.89 1.06
N ASP A 351 -0.27 7.38 0.48
CA ASP A 351 -0.85 7.00 -0.80
C ASP A 351 -1.16 8.17 -1.76
N GLY A 352 -0.77 9.40 -1.44
CA GLY A 352 -1.10 10.60 -2.19
C GLY A 352 0.02 11.65 -2.26
N ILE A 353 0.01 12.43 -3.34
CA ILE A 353 0.96 13.54 -3.54
C ILE A 353 0.18 14.82 -3.85
N TRP A 354 0.44 15.86 -3.08
CA TRP A 354 0.07 17.24 -3.42
C TRP A 354 1.18 17.86 -4.26
N CYS A 355 0.85 18.37 -5.44
CA CYS A 355 1.84 18.98 -6.32
C CYS A 355 1.28 20.15 -7.13
N LEU A 356 2.21 20.96 -7.63
CA LEU A 356 1.98 21.99 -8.62
C LEU A 356 2.50 21.51 -9.96
N LEU A 357 1.65 21.59 -10.97
CA LEU A 357 2.05 21.47 -12.37
C LEU A 357 1.94 22.84 -13.04
N PRO A 358 2.76 23.14 -14.06
CA PRO A 358 2.56 24.34 -14.88
C PRO A 358 1.17 24.32 -15.53
N SER A 359 0.48 25.46 -15.63
CA SER A 359 -0.84 25.53 -16.29
C SER A 359 -0.84 25.05 -17.74
N SER A 360 0.30 25.22 -18.43
CA SER A 360 0.57 24.74 -19.78
C SER A 360 0.82 23.22 -19.87
N PHE A 361 0.99 22.51 -18.75
CA PHE A 361 1.16 21.06 -18.76
C PHE A 361 -0.14 20.37 -19.22
N PRO A 362 -0.07 19.30 -20.05
CA PRO A 362 -1.28 18.63 -20.52
C PRO A 362 -2.13 18.13 -19.34
N GLN A 363 -3.40 18.55 -19.29
CA GLN A 363 -4.28 18.28 -18.15
C GLN A 363 -5.32 17.21 -18.46
N ASN A 364 -6.52 17.61 -18.89
CA ASN A 364 -7.66 16.73 -19.09
C ASN A 364 -8.09 16.74 -20.55
N PHE A 365 -8.28 15.56 -21.12
CA PHE A 365 -8.70 15.38 -22.50
C PHE A 365 -9.98 14.58 -22.57
N VAL A 366 -10.77 14.83 -23.62
CA VAL A 366 -12.04 14.14 -23.87
C VAL A 366 -11.91 13.32 -25.14
N PHE A 367 -12.07 12.01 -25.00
CA PHE A 367 -12.14 11.08 -26.11
C PHE A 367 -13.59 10.82 -26.49
N GLU A 368 -13.88 10.92 -27.78
CA GLU A 368 -15.19 10.68 -28.35
C GLU A 368 -15.22 9.27 -28.95
N THR A 369 -16.22 8.48 -28.57
CA THR A 369 -16.39 7.13 -29.12
C THR A 369 -17.43 7.08 -30.23
N LEU A 370 -17.35 6.04 -31.08
CA LEU A 370 -18.36 5.72 -32.10
C LEU A 370 -19.79 5.69 -31.54
N ASN A 371 -19.94 5.28 -30.28
CA ASN A 371 -21.23 5.17 -29.59
C ASN A 371 -21.73 6.51 -29.02
N GLY A 372 -21.05 7.63 -29.32
CA GLY A 372 -21.38 8.96 -28.81
C GLY A 372 -21.02 9.19 -27.34
N LYS A 373 -20.38 8.23 -26.68
CA LYS A 373 -19.94 8.34 -25.28
C LYS A 373 -18.66 9.17 -25.23
N LYS A 374 -18.62 10.12 -24.29
CA LYS A 374 -17.43 10.94 -24.01
C LYS A 374 -16.69 10.41 -22.80
N ILE A 375 -15.38 10.17 -22.94
CA ILE A 375 -14.52 9.68 -21.88
C ILE A 375 -13.55 10.79 -21.51
N LYS A 376 -13.51 11.18 -20.24
CA LYS A 376 -12.55 12.16 -19.75
C LYS A 376 -11.34 11.43 -19.15
N ILE A 377 -10.14 11.71 -19.65
CA ILE A 377 -8.88 11.19 -19.12
C ILE A 377 -8.05 12.36 -18.60
N SER A 378 -7.47 12.17 -17.41
CA SER A 378 -6.50 13.08 -16.81
C SER A 378 -5.10 12.60 -17.17
N TYR A 379 -4.37 13.34 -18.01
CA TYR A 379 -3.04 12.96 -18.47
C TYR A 379 -2.01 12.80 -17.32
N PRO A 380 -1.96 13.68 -16.29
CA PRO A 380 -1.07 13.44 -15.15
C PRO A 380 -1.34 12.11 -14.42
N ALA A 381 -2.62 11.70 -14.34
CA ALA A 381 -2.99 10.43 -13.72
C ALA A 381 -2.64 9.24 -14.63
N ALA A 382 -2.87 9.38 -15.93
CA ALA A 382 -2.50 8.38 -16.94
C ALA A 382 -0.99 8.08 -16.92
N VAL A 383 -0.16 9.13 -16.87
CA VAL A 383 1.30 9.02 -16.77
C VAL A 383 1.72 8.26 -15.51
N LEU A 384 1.16 8.59 -14.35
CA LEU A 384 1.47 7.86 -13.11
C LEU A 384 0.98 6.41 -13.14
N ASN A 385 -0.20 6.14 -13.72
CA ASN A 385 -0.69 4.77 -13.88
C ASN A 385 0.24 3.94 -14.78
N ALA A 386 0.72 4.50 -15.88
CA ALA A 386 1.69 3.86 -16.78
C ALA A 386 3.01 3.55 -16.04
N LEU A 387 3.56 4.54 -15.31
CA LEU A 387 4.76 4.36 -14.49
C LEU A 387 4.59 3.22 -13.47
N VAL A 388 3.44 3.17 -12.78
CA VAL A 388 3.16 2.14 -11.79
C VAL A 388 3.02 0.76 -12.44
N LYS A 389 2.33 0.67 -13.57
CA LYS A 389 2.22 -0.57 -14.33
C LYS A 389 3.60 -1.10 -14.71
N ASP A 390 4.44 -0.27 -15.31
CA ASP A 390 5.70 -0.75 -15.88
C ASP A 390 6.71 -1.17 -14.82
N ARG A 391 6.66 -0.58 -13.62
CA ARG A 391 7.58 -0.91 -12.51
C ARG A 391 7.06 -1.93 -11.50
N PHE A 392 5.74 -2.04 -11.34
CA PHE A 392 5.13 -2.79 -10.23
C PHE A 392 4.16 -3.91 -10.65
N THR A 393 4.07 -4.24 -11.95
CA THR A 393 3.30 -5.41 -12.42
C THR A 393 3.90 -6.72 -11.91
N ASN A 394 3.01 -7.68 -11.59
CA ASN A 394 3.39 -9.01 -11.15
C ASN A 394 3.30 -10.04 -12.28
N GLU A 395 4.40 -10.24 -13.00
CA GLU A 395 4.54 -11.24 -14.07
C GLU A 395 4.56 -12.71 -13.58
N GLN A 396 4.40 -12.93 -12.27
CA GLN A 396 4.43 -14.25 -11.63
C GLN A 396 3.07 -14.63 -11.04
N TYR A 397 1.98 -13.93 -11.39
CA TYR A 397 0.68 -14.19 -10.80
C TYR A 397 0.13 -15.55 -11.27
N HIS A 398 0.14 -16.54 -10.38
CA HIS A 398 -0.34 -17.89 -10.69
C HIS A 398 -1.82 -18.04 -10.29
N THR A 399 -2.63 -18.48 -11.24
CA THR A 399 -4.05 -18.79 -11.08
C THR A 399 -4.26 -20.28 -11.30
N ILE A 400 -4.92 -20.95 -10.37
CA ILE A 400 -5.28 -22.37 -10.49
C ILE A 400 -6.63 -22.42 -11.20
N ILE A 401 -6.69 -23.15 -12.32
CA ILE A 401 -7.92 -23.41 -13.07
C ILE A 401 -8.53 -24.76 -12.65
N ASP A 402 -9.79 -24.98 -13.04
CA ASP A 402 -10.64 -26.08 -12.51
C ASP A 402 -10.03 -27.49 -12.67
N ASP A 403 -9.17 -27.70 -13.67
CA ASP A 403 -8.47 -28.97 -13.92
C ASP A 403 -7.21 -29.18 -13.03
N GLY A 404 -6.94 -28.25 -12.10
CA GLY A 404 -5.74 -28.25 -11.26
C GLY A 404 -4.49 -27.73 -11.97
N GLU A 405 -4.59 -27.38 -13.25
CA GLU A 405 -3.55 -26.67 -13.99
C GLU A 405 -3.37 -25.25 -13.45
N CYS A 406 -2.16 -24.73 -13.61
CA CYS A 406 -1.80 -23.42 -13.09
C CYS A 406 -1.29 -22.54 -14.22
N ILE A 407 -2.04 -21.49 -14.52
CA ILE A 407 -1.71 -20.50 -15.53
C ILE A 407 -1.03 -19.30 -14.87
N ILE A 408 -0.06 -18.71 -15.56
CA ILE A 408 0.52 -17.42 -15.17
C ILE A 408 -0.26 -16.36 -15.94
N SER A 409 -0.91 -15.46 -15.20
CA SER A 409 -1.81 -14.42 -15.71
C SER A 409 -1.19 -13.04 -15.64
#